data_AF-A0A928XE31-F1
#
_entry.id   AF-A0A928XE31-F1
#
_cell.length_a   1.000
_cell.length_b   1.000
_cell.length_c   1.000
_cell.angle_alpha   90.00
_cell.angle_beta   90.00
_cell.angle_gamma   90.00
#
_symmetry.space_group_name_H-M   'P 1'
#
loop_
_entity.id
_entity.type
_entity.pdbx_description
1 polymer ?
#
loop_
_entity_poly.entity_id
_entity_poly.type
_entity_poly.pdbx_seq_one_letter_code
_entity_poly.pdbx_strand_id
1 'polypeptide(L)'
;MGTYGHKQVMSDYANGKLTPEMAIGHSLQHIDKLYEAQTAANVSQYGLRGKVDTLENRTNALQATVDRLTALVEKFLSKRKQNSPGKT
;
A
#
# COMPACT_ATOMS: atom_id res chain seq x y z
N MET A 1 -13.98 1.71 32.88
CA MET A 1 -14.79 0.58 32.37
C MET A 1 -13.97 -0.14 31.31
N GLY A 2 -13.64 -1.41 31.51
CA GLY A 2 -12.98 -2.21 30.48
C GLY A 2 -13.89 -2.34 29.27
N THR A 3 -13.36 -2.13 28.07
CA THR A 3 -14.13 -2.25 26.83
C THR A 3 -14.50 -3.72 26.67
N TYR A 4 -15.79 -4.05 26.83
CA TYR A 4 -16.32 -5.36 26.47
C TYR A 4 -15.83 -5.72 25.07
N GLY A 5 -15.31 -6.93 24.87
CA GLY A 5 -15.00 -7.43 23.53
C GLY A 5 -16.28 -7.90 22.84
N HIS A 6 -16.37 -7.79 21.51
CA HIS A 6 -17.60 -8.17 20.78
C HIS A 6 -18.03 -9.62 21.09
N LYS A 7 -17.07 -10.55 21.12
CA LYS A 7 -17.32 -11.95 21.50
C LYS A 7 -17.85 -12.09 22.94
N GLN A 8 -17.37 -11.25 23.85
CA GLN A 8 -17.82 -11.23 25.24
C GLN A 8 -19.25 -10.69 25.34
N VAL A 9 -19.59 -9.62 24.60
CA VAL A 9 -20.96 -9.08 24.52
C VAL A 9 -21.92 -10.17 24.05
N MET A 10 -21.57 -10.88 22.97
CA MET A 10 -22.41 -11.95 22.43
C MET A 10 -22.57 -13.11 23.42
N SER A 11 -21.48 -13.53 24.07
CA SER A 11 -21.51 -14.62 25.05
C SER A 11 -22.33 -14.26 26.29
N ASP A 12 -22.13 -13.06 26.86
CA ASP A 12 -22.82 -12.64 28.07
C ASP A 12 -24.30 -12.31 27.79
N TYR A 13 -24.65 -11.84 26.59
CA TYR A 13 -26.04 -11.74 26.14
C TYR A 13 -26.71 -13.11 26.01
N ALA A 14 -26.07 -14.07 25.34
CA ALA A 14 -26.61 -15.42 25.18
C ALA A 14 -26.80 -16.15 26.51
N ASN A 15 -25.97 -15.83 27.52
CA ASN A 15 -26.07 -16.37 28.87
C ASN A 15 -26.98 -15.54 29.81
N GLY A 16 -27.71 -14.55 29.29
CA GLY A 16 -28.64 -13.72 30.08
C GLY A 16 -27.99 -12.76 31.08
N LYS A 17 -26.67 -12.56 31.01
CA LYS A 17 -25.91 -11.63 31.87
C LYS A 17 -25.98 -10.19 31.38
N LEU A 18 -26.35 -9.97 30.13
CA LEU A 18 -26.61 -8.66 29.55
C LEU A 18 -28.07 -8.56 29.11
N THR A 19 -28.71 -7.44 29.41
CA THR A 19 -30.00 -7.11 28.82
C THR A 19 -29.83 -6.77 27.34
N PRO A 20 -30.90 -6.88 26.53
CA PRO A 20 -30.86 -6.46 25.12
C PRO A 20 -30.33 -5.03 24.93
N GLU A 21 -30.72 -4.09 25.78
CA GLU A 21 -30.31 -2.68 25.70
C GLU A 21 -28.80 -2.51 25.94
N MET A 22 -28.24 -3.22 26.92
CA MET A 22 -26.81 -3.19 27.18
C MET A 22 -26.00 -3.85 26.07
N ALA A 23 -26.49 -4.97 25.52
CA ALA A 23 -25.85 -5.64 24.40
C ALA A 23 -25.85 -4.75 23.14
N ILE A 24 -26.94 -4.04 22.87
CA ILE A 24 -27.04 -3.06 21.79
C ILE A 24 -26.07 -1.89 22.03
N GLY A 25 -26.04 -1.33 23.25
CA GLY A 25 -25.14 -0.23 23.59
C GLY A 25 -23.66 -0.58 23.36
N HIS A 26 -23.22 -1.76 23.80
CA HIS A 26 -21.86 -2.23 23.52
C HIS A 26 -21.62 -2.52 22.04
N SER A 27 -22.62 -3.05 21.32
CA SER A 27 -22.52 -3.29 19.88
C SER A 27 -22.34 -1.99 19.10
N LEU A 28 -23.04 -0.92 19.47
CA LEU A 28 -22.87 0.41 18.88
C LEU A 28 -21.47 0.97 19.13
N GLN A 29 -20.92 0.80 20.34
CA GLN A 29 -19.53 1.19 20.64
C GLN A 29 -18.51 0.42 19.79
N HIS A 30 -18.77 -0.86 19.48
CA HIS A 30 -17.92 -1.63 18.57
C HIS A 30 -18.01 -1.12 17.14
N ILE A 31 -19.22 -0.80 16.67
CA ILE A 31 -19.46 -0.25 15.34
C ILE A 31 -18.70 1.08 15.17
N ASP A 32 -18.76 1.97 16.15
CA ASP A 32 -18.06 3.25 16.13
C ASP A 32 -16.53 3.06 15.98
N LYS A 33 -15.93 2.17 16.79
CA LYS A 33 -14.51 1.82 16.67
C LYS A 33 -14.16 1.20 15.32
N LEU A 34 -15.06 0.40 14.75
CA LEU A 34 -14.85 -0.15 13.40
C LEU A 34 -14.86 0.96 12.34
N TYR A 35 -15.74 1.95 12.47
CA TYR A 35 -15.75 3.13 11.60
C TYR A 35 -14.46 3.95 11.71
N GLU A 36 -13.97 4.19 12.93
CA GLU A 36 -12.69 4.89 13.16
C GLU A 36 -11.52 4.12 12.52
N ALA A 37 -11.43 2.81 12.78
CA ALA A 37 -10.40 1.95 12.22
C ALA A 37 -10.46 1.90 10.69
N GLN A 38 -11.67 1.81 10.11
CA GLN A 38 -11.87 1.82 8.67
C GLN A 38 -11.46 3.15 8.05
N THR A 39 -11.78 4.27 8.70
CA THR A 39 -11.40 5.60 8.23
C THR A 39 -9.88 5.76 8.23
N ALA A 40 -9.21 5.35 9.31
CA ALA A 40 -7.75 5.37 9.39
C ALA A 40 -7.08 4.47 8.35
N ALA A 41 -7.65 3.28 8.10
CA ALA A 41 -7.18 2.37 7.07
C ALA A 41 -7.31 2.97 5.66
N ASN A 42 -8.45 3.60 5.35
CA ASN A 42 -8.68 4.27 4.07
C ASN A 42 -7.67 5.40 3.83
N VAL A 43 -7.47 6.27 4.82
CA VAL A 43 -6.46 7.35 4.74
C VAL A 43 -5.07 6.78 4.48
N SER A 44 -4.71 5.70 5.17
CA SER A 44 -3.42 5.02 4.98
C SER A 44 -3.29 4.43 3.57
N GLN A 45 -4.36 3.85 3.02
CA GLN A 45 -4.37 3.33 1.65
C GLN A 45 -4.18 4.43 0.61
N TYR A 46 -4.84 5.58 0.75
CA TYR A 46 -4.61 6.73 -0.14
C TYR A 46 -3.16 7.21 -0.07
N GLY A 47 -2.59 7.29 1.13
CA GLY A 47 -1.19 7.65 1.32
C GLY A 47 -0.21 6.65 0.68
N LEU A 48 -0.49 5.35 0.79
CA LEU A 48 0.31 4.31 0.13
C LEU A 48 0.21 4.39 -1.39
N ARG A 49 -1.01 4.60 -1.93
CA ARG A 49 -1.23 4.74 -3.36
C ARG A 49 -0.41 5.88 -3.96
N GLY A 50 -0.42 7.07 -3.33
CA GLY A 50 0.39 8.20 -3.79
C GLY A 50 1.91 7.93 -3.76
N LYS A 51 2.39 7.15 -2.78
CA LYS A 51 3.79 6.72 -2.74
C LYS A 51 4.12 5.75 -3.87
N VAL A 52 3.23 4.81 -4.17
CA VAL A 52 3.38 3.88 -5.30
C VAL A 52 3.44 4.64 -6.62
N ASP A 53 2.50 5.55 -6.87
CA ASP A 53 2.47 6.37 -8.09
C ASP A 53 3.76 7.18 -8.26
N THR A 54 4.29 7.73 -7.16
CA THR A 54 5.57 8.46 -7.17
C THR A 54 6.76 7.54 -7.51
N LEU A 55 6.79 6.33 -6.95
CA LEU A 55 7.84 5.35 -7.22
C LEU A 55 7.77 4.82 -8.66
N GLU A 56 6.56 4.61 -9.18
CA GLU A 56 6.34 4.20 -10.57
C GLU A 56 6.89 5.26 -11.54
N ASN A 57 6.54 6.53 -11.32
CA ASN A 57 7.07 7.63 -12.14
C ASN A 57 8.60 7.72 -12.10
N ARG A 58 9.21 7.55 -10.92
CA ARG A 58 10.67 7.53 -10.77
C ARG A 58 11.31 6.35 -11.51
N THR A 59 10.71 5.17 -11.40
CA THR A 59 11.19 3.96 -12.07
C THR A 59 11.13 4.14 -13.59
N ASN A 60 10.04 4.68 -14.12
CA ASN A 60 9.89 4.97 -15.55
C ASN A 60 10.94 5.99 -16.05
N ALA A 61 11.21 7.05 -15.27
CA ALA A 61 12.23 8.04 -15.61
C ALA A 61 13.66 7.45 -15.61
N LEU A 62 13.95 6.57 -14.65
CA LEU A 62 15.22 5.85 -14.58
C LEU A 62 15.36 4.88 -15.75
N GLN A 63 14.31 4.13 -16.09
CA GLN A 63 14.30 3.23 -17.24
C GLN A 63 14.61 3.98 -18.54
N ALA A 64 13.96 5.12 -18.78
CA ALA A 64 14.24 5.96 -19.95
C ALA A 64 15.69 6.47 -19.98
N THR A 65 16.29 6.73 -18.82
CA THR A 65 17.70 7.13 -18.71
C THR A 65 18.63 5.96 -19.06
N VAL A 66 18.34 4.76 -18.55
CA VAL A 66 19.08 3.54 -18.85
C VAL A 66 19.02 3.23 -20.35
N ASP A 67 17.84 3.29 -20.96
CA ASP A 67 17.67 3.02 -22.39
C ASP A 67 18.51 3.98 -23.26
N ARG A 68 18.54 5.27 -22.89
CA ARG A 68 19.39 6.27 -23.57
C ARG A 68 20.87 5.97 -23.42
N LEU A 69 21.31 5.57 -22.24
CA LEU A 69 22.72 5.22 -21.98
C LEU A 69 23.11 3.96 -22.78
N THR A 70 22.25 2.95 -22.80
CA THR A 70 22.45 1.73 -23.60
C THR A 70 22.59 2.08 -25.08
N ALA A 71 21.69 2.89 -25.64
CA ALA A 71 21.76 3.31 -27.04
C ALA A 71 23.04 4.12 -27.35
N LEU A 72 23.50 4.96 -26.42
CA LEU A 72 24.77 5.68 -26.58
C LEU A 72 25.96 4.72 -26.60
N VAL A 73 26.01 3.77 -25.66
CA VAL A 73 27.07 2.75 -25.59
C VAL A 73 27.10 1.94 -26.88
N GLU A 74 25.96 1.45 -27.36
CA GLU A 74 25.85 0.72 -28.63
C GLU A 74 26.36 1.54 -29.81
N LYS A 75 26.00 2.82 -29.88
CA LYS A 75 26.48 3.74 -30.92
C LYS A 75 28.00 3.95 -30.86
N PHE A 76 28.57 4.09 -29.66
CA PHE A 76 30.01 4.23 -29.48
C PHE A 76 30.77 2.96 -29.88
N LEU A 77 30.28 1.79 -29.45
CA LEU A 77 30.86 0.50 -29.82
C LEU A 77 30.80 0.26 -31.34
N SER A 78 29.67 0.59 -31.96
CA SER A 78 29.49 0.47 -33.41
C SER A 78 30.43 1.39 -34.18
N LYS A 79 30.61 2.64 -33.74
CA LYS A 79 31.60 3.57 -34.33
C LYS A 79 33.04 3.08 -34.18
N ARG A 80 33.41 2.51 -33.03
CA ARG A 80 34.76 1.98 -32.81
C ARG A 80 35.07 0.79 -33.75
N LYS A 81 34.07 -0.06 -34.01
CA LYS A 81 34.21 -1.20 -34.93
C LYS A 81 34.40 -0.74 -36.39
N GLN A 82 33.76 0.35 -36.80
CA GLN A 82 33.96 0.96 -38.12
C GLN A 82 35.30 1.69 -38.26
N ASN A 83 35.81 2.28 -37.18
CA ASN A 83 37.05 3.06 -37.19
C ASN A 83 38.32 2.24 -36.90
N SER A 84 38.23 0.92 -36.72
CA SER A 84 39.41 0.05 -36.64
C SER A 84 39.87 -0.26 -38.06
N PRO A 85 40.96 0.35 -38.56
CA PRO A 85 41.49 0.00 -39.87
C PRO A 85 41.96 -1.45 -39.77
N GLY A 86 41.50 -2.30 -40.68
CA GLY A 86 42.13 -3.59 -40.90
C GLY A 86 43.62 -3.33 -41.09
N LYS A 87 44.45 -3.84 -40.17
CA LYS A 87 45.88 -3.96 -40.43
C LYS A 87 46.02 -4.86 -41.66
N THR A 88 46.66 -4.28 -42.68
CA THR A 88 47.44 -4.92 -43.74
C THR A 88 48.02 -6.27 -43.34
#